data_AF-A0A7X6PPX1-F1
#
_entry.id   AF-A0A7X6PPX1-F1
#
_cell.length_a   1.000
_cell.length_b   1.000
_cell.length_c   1.000
_cell.angle_alpha   90.00
_cell.angle_beta   90.00
_cell.angle_gamma   90.00
#
_symmetry.space_group_name_H-M   'P 1'
#
loop_
_entity.id
_entity.type
_entity.pdbx_description
1 polymer ?
#
loop_
_entity_poly.entity_id
_entity_poly.type
_entity_poly.pdbx_seq_one_letter_code
_entity_poly.pdbx_strand_id
1 'polypeptide(L)'
;MVDESTADGIDNYLGEEDPQARRYERVEESWPPPKDKPQAQRRAGAFQSRAAARKYWIILGSLLVAGLLFAFGLLAWNNPMPFGTETFWLIAERRADAVIAMLIVAVCQAVATVAFQTVTNNRIITPSIMGFESLYTAIHTSTIYFFGAAGLIGARTLETFLVQLALMIGLSLVLYSWLLTGRHSNMHAMLLVGIVIGGGLGSVSTFMQRMLTPSEFDVLTARLFGSVNNADPAYYPIAVPLVLVATALLYLNSRKLNVIALGRDTATNLGLNYKVLSISTLVLISVL
;
A
#
# COMPACT_ATOMS: atom_id res chain seq x y z
N MET A 1 68.24 -48.10 -23.50
CA MET A 1 67.72 -49.46 -23.69
C MET A 1 67.32 -49.93 -22.30
N VAL A 2 66.03 -49.79 -21.97
CA VAL A 2 65.49 -50.16 -20.66
C VAL A 2 65.12 -51.64 -20.75
N ASP A 3 65.58 -52.41 -19.77
CA ASP A 3 65.47 -53.87 -19.71
C ASP A 3 64.00 -54.31 -19.53
N GLU A 4 63.50 -55.09 -20.49
CA GLU A 4 62.12 -55.63 -20.55
C GLU A 4 61.85 -56.69 -19.46
N SER A 5 62.87 -57.12 -18.71
CA SER A 5 62.76 -58.18 -17.70
C SER A 5 62.01 -57.77 -16.40
N THR A 6 61.76 -56.48 -16.18
CA THR A 6 61.02 -56.01 -14.99
C THR A 6 59.49 -55.99 -15.17
N ALA A 7 58.97 -56.31 -16.35
CA ALA A 7 57.53 -56.27 -16.64
C ALA A 7 56.76 -57.53 -16.20
N ASP A 8 57.46 -58.63 -15.93
CA ASP A 8 56.88 -59.96 -15.66
C ASP A 8 56.26 -60.09 -14.24
N GLY A 9 56.36 -59.03 -13.43
CA GLY A 9 55.84 -59.00 -12.06
C GLY A 9 54.51 -58.23 -11.89
N ILE A 10 54.00 -57.57 -12.94
CA ILE A 10 52.80 -56.72 -12.84
C ILE A 10 51.52 -57.57 -12.92
N ASP A 11 51.54 -58.65 -13.72
CA ASP A 11 50.38 -59.53 -13.90
C ASP A 11 50.01 -60.31 -12.63
N ASN A 12 50.93 -60.43 -11.67
CA ASN A 12 50.71 -61.10 -10.40
C ASN A 12 50.01 -60.23 -9.34
N TYR A 13 49.82 -58.93 -9.60
CA TYR A 13 48.99 -58.03 -8.77
C TYR A 13 47.54 -57.93 -9.25
N LEU A 14 47.21 -58.53 -10.39
CA LEU A 14 45.84 -58.69 -10.90
C LEU A 14 45.23 -60.05 -10.50
N GLY A 15 45.95 -60.82 -9.67
CA GLY A 15 45.50 -62.09 -9.11
C GLY A 15 44.61 -61.88 -7.89
N GLU A 16 43.39 -62.41 -8.00
CA GLU A 16 42.30 -62.40 -7.01
C GLU A 16 41.44 -61.13 -6.99
N GLU A 17 40.37 -61.14 -7.80
CA GLU A 17 39.23 -60.24 -7.64
C GLU A 17 38.72 -60.28 -6.19
N ASP A 18 38.95 -59.18 -5.46
CA ASP A 18 38.54 -58.99 -4.06
C ASP A 18 37.07 -59.44 -3.89
N PRO A 19 36.80 -60.44 -3.01
CA PRO A 19 35.44 -60.89 -2.72
C PRO A 19 34.51 -59.76 -2.26
N GLN A 20 35.06 -58.66 -1.71
CA GLN A 20 34.29 -57.48 -1.37
C GLN A 20 33.89 -56.68 -2.61
N ALA A 21 34.78 -56.50 -3.59
CA ALA A 21 34.47 -55.81 -4.85
C ALA A 21 33.28 -56.45 -5.59
N ARG A 22 33.29 -57.78 -5.70
CA ARG A 22 32.14 -58.55 -6.25
C ARG A 22 30.87 -58.47 -5.42
N ARG A 23 30.96 -58.06 -4.15
CA ARG A 23 29.80 -57.82 -3.29
C ARG A 23 29.21 -56.43 -3.58
N TYR A 24 30.04 -55.42 -3.84
CA TYR A 24 29.58 -54.08 -4.21
C TYR A 24 28.98 -54.04 -5.60
N GLU A 25 29.60 -54.69 -6.60
CA GLU A 25 29.05 -54.76 -7.97
C GLU A 25 27.69 -55.43 -8.01
N ARG A 26 27.50 -56.52 -7.26
CA ARG A 26 26.21 -57.22 -7.17
C ARG A 26 25.13 -56.36 -6.51
N VAL A 27 25.53 -55.50 -5.57
CA VAL A 27 24.61 -54.55 -4.92
C VAL A 27 24.23 -53.44 -5.89
N GLU A 28 25.16 -52.93 -6.69
CA GLU A 28 24.89 -51.94 -7.74
C GLU A 28 24.01 -52.49 -8.86
N GLU A 29 24.26 -53.72 -9.34
CA GLU A 29 23.38 -54.39 -10.32
C GLU A 29 21.97 -54.66 -9.77
N SER A 30 21.86 -54.95 -8.47
CA SER A 30 20.57 -55.17 -7.81
C SER A 30 19.84 -53.87 -7.45
N TRP A 31 20.50 -52.71 -7.59
CA TRP A 31 19.93 -51.44 -7.21
C TRP A 31 18.90 -51.01 -8.26
N PRO A 32 17.62 -50.79 -7.88
CA PRO A 32 16.63 -50.32 -8.83
C PRO A 32 17.08 -48.97 -9.40
N PRO A 33 16.98 -48.75 -10.72
CA PRO A 33 17.37 -47.49 -11.32
C PRO A 33 16.67 -46.35 -10.56
N PRO A 34 17.36 -45.23 -10.26
CA PRO A 34 16.77 -44.12 -9.55
C PRO A 34 15.45 -43.76 -10.24
N LYS A 35 14.33 -43.84 -9.51
CA LYS A 35 13.07 -43.34 -10.05
C LYS A 35 13.26 -41.86 -10.33
N ASP A 36 13.34 -41.50 -11.60
CA ASP A 36 13.31 -40.12 -12.06
C ASP A 36 11.98 -39.50 -11.61
N LYS A 37 11.96 -38.96 -10.39
CA LYS A 37 10.87 -38.10 -9.96
C LYS A 37 10.95 -36.90 -10.91
N PRO A 38 9.89 -36.61 -11.69
CA PRO A 38 9.91 -35.47 -12.59
C PRO A 38 10.33 -34.26 -11.77
N GLN A 39 11.46 -33.64 -12.15
CA GLN A 39 12.02 -32.51 -11.43
C GLN A 39 10.92 -31.46 -11.34
N ALA A 40 10.37 -31.27 -10.15
CA ALA A 40 9.31 -30.31 -9.94
C ALA A 40 9.89 -28.95 -10.34
N GLN A 41 9.40 -28.39 -11.47
CA GLN A 41 9.79 -27.06 -11.93
C GLN A 41 9.68 -26.11 -10.73
N ARG A 42 10.82 -25.67 -10.20
CA ARG A 42 10.87 -24.73 -9.09
C ARG A 42 10.36 -23.39 -9.61
N ARG A 43 9.05 -23.19 -9.53
CA ARG A 43 8.41 -21.91 -9.84
C ARG A 43 8.44 -21.06 -8.57
N ALA A 44 9.19 -19.96 -8.60
CA ALA A 44 9.10 -18.90 -7.60
C ALA A 44 7.79 -18.13 -7.83
N GLY A 45 6.69 -18.65 -7.31
CA GLY A 45 5.39 -17.96 -7.29
C GLY A 45 5.20 -17.16 -6.00
N ALA A 46 4.25 -16.22 -6.01
CA ALA A 46 3.90 -15.42 -4.83
C ALA A 46 3.33 -16.24 -3.66
N PHE A 47 2.88 -17.48 -3.91
CA PHE A 47 2.27 -18.36 -2.91
C PHE A 47 3.15 -19.56 -2.60
N GLN A 48 3.29 -19.87 -1.30
CA GLN A 48 4.09 -21.00 -0.80
C GLN A 48 3.50 -22.37 -1.19
N SER A 49 2.18 -22.47 -1.41
CA SER A 49 1.52 -23.72 -1.80
C SER A 49 0.27 -23.49 -2.65
N ARG A 50 -0.14 -24.51 -3.41
CA ARG A 50 -1.42 -24.49 -4.17
C ARG A 50 -2.63 -24.30 -3.25
N ALA A 51 -2.59 -24.87 -2.04
CA ALA A 51 -3.65 -24.70 -1.05
C ALA A 51 -3.74 -23.24 -0.54
N ALA A 52 -2.59 -22.58 -0.32
CA ALA A 52 -2.55 -21.17 0.07
C ALA A 52 -3.10 -20.27 -1.04
N ALA A 53 -2.73 -20.52 -2.30
CA ALA A 53 -3.28 -19.81 -3.44
C ALA A 53 -4.81 -19.99 -3.53
N ARG A 54 -5.31 -21.23 -3.41
CA ARG A 54 -6.75 -21.51 -3.45
C ARG A 54 -7.49 -20.79 -2.31
N LYS A 55 -6.96 -20.82 -1.08
CA LYS A 55 -7.55 -20.12 0.07
C LYS A 55 -7.59 -18.61 -0.18
N TYR A 56 -6.51 -18.02 -0.67
CA TYR A 56 -6.44 -16.60 -1.01
C TYR A 56 -7.54 -16.21 -2.02
N TRP A 57 -7.66 -16.93 -3.13
CA TRP A 57 -8.66 -16.64 -4.16
C TRP A 57 -10.09 -16.85 -3.68
N ILE A 58 -10.35 -17.86 -2.83
CA ILE A 58 -11.67 -18.05 -2.21
C ILE A 58 -12.02 -16.87 -1.30
N ILE A 59 -11.10 -16.46 -0.43
CA ILE A 59 -11.32 -15.33 0.50
C ILE A 59 -11.56 -14.05 -0.31
N LEU A 60 -10.71 -13.75 -1.28
CA LEU A 60 -10.85 -12.57 -2.15
C LEU A 60 -12.18 -12.58 -2.90
N GLY A 61 -12.53 -13.72 -3.53
CA GLY A 61 -13.79 -13.87 -4.24
C GLY A 61 -15.00 -13.67 -3.31
N SER A 62 -14.97 -14.25 -2.11
CA SER A 62 -16.05 -14.09 -1.13
C SER A 62 -16.21 -12.64 -0.66
N LEU A 63 -15.11 -11.91 -0.45
CA LEU A 63 -15.11 -10.49 -0.08
C LEU A 63 -15.66 -9.62 -1.21
N LEU A 64 -15.29 -9.90 -2.46
CA LEU A 64 -15.82 -9.18 -3.62
C LEU A 64 -17.32 -9.41 -3.79
N VAL A 65 -17.78 -10.65 -3.67
CA VAL A 65 -19.22 -10.98 -3.73
C VAL A 65 -19.98 -10.30 -2.60
N ALA A 66 -19.48 -10.36 -1.37
CA ALA A 66 -20.09 -9.66 -0.24
C ALA A 66 -20.14 -8.14 -0.47
N GLY A 67 -19.05 -7.54 -0.96
CA GLY A 67 -18.99 -6.11 -1.30
C GLY A 67 -20.01 -5.71 -2.36
N LEU A 68 -20.17 -6.50 -3.43
CA LEU A 68 -21.19 -6.28 -4.46
C LEU A 68 -22.61 -6.41 -3.91
N LEU A 69 -22.86 -7.39 -3.05
CA LEU A 69 -24.16 -7.57 -2.39
C LEU A 69 -24.50 -6.40 -1.47
N PHE A 70 -23.53 -5.90 -0.70
CA PHE A 70 -23.74 -4.72 0.16
C PHE A 70 -23.92 -3.45 -0.66
N ALA A 71 -23.18 -3.27 -1.75
CA ALA A 71 -23.38 -2.14 -2.66
C ALA A 71 -24.79 -2.17 -3.28
N PHE A 72 -25.24 -3.34 -3.77
CA PHE A 72 -26.60 -3.51 -4.27
C PHE A 72 -27.65 -3.26 -3.17
N GLY A 73 -27.40 -3.79 -1.97
CA GLY A 73 -28.23 -3.55 -0.79
C GLY A 73 -28.37 -2.06 -0.49
N LEU A 74 -27.27 -1.29 -0.53
CA LEU A 74 -27.31 0.17 -0.33
C LEU A 74 -28.20 0.87 -1.36
N LEU A 75 -28.14 0.46 -2.63
CA LEU A 75 -28.92 1.07 -3.72
C LEU A 75 -30.42 0.74 -3.60
N ALA A 76 -30.76 -0.50 -3.27
CA ALA A 76 -32.12 -1.03 -3.36
C ALA A 76 -32.89 -1.00 -2.03
N TRP A 77 -32.21 -1.12 -0.89
CA TRP A 77 -32.85 -1.30 0.41
C TRP A 77 -33.54 -0.01 0.89
N ASN A 78 -34.77 -0.14 1.40
CA ASN A 78 -35.57 0.98 1.90
C ASN A 78 -35.67 2.14 0.88
N ASN A 79 -35.78 1.80 -0.41
CA ASN A 79 -36.22 2.76 -1.42
C ASN A 79 -37.75 2.81 -1.36
N PRO A 80 -38.37 3.98 -1.05
CA PRO A 80 -39.82 4.09 -0.92
C PRO A 80 -40.56 3.93 -2.25
N MET A 81 -39.84 4.00 -3.38
CA MET A 81 -40.43 3.92 -4.71
C MET A 81 -40.37 2.50 -5.27
N PRO A 82 -41.40 2.05 -6.03
CA PRO A 82 -41.38 0.74 -6.65
C PRO A 82 -40.27 0.64 -7.69
N PHE A 83 -39.65 -0.54 -7.78
CA PHE A 83 -38.59 -0.85 -8.73
C PHE A 83 -39.03 -0.55 -10.17
N GLY A 84 -38.15 0.10 -10.93
CA GLY A 84 -38.39 0.43 -12.35
C GLY A 84 -39.04 1.79 -12.60
N THR A 85 -39.43 2.54 -11.58
CA THR A 85 -39.88 3.94 -11.74
C THR A 85 -38.71 4.90 -11.94
N GLU A 86 -38.91 5.99 -12.67
CA GLU A 86 -37.89 7.04 -12.87
C GLU A 86 -37.39 7.61 -11.52
N THR A 87 -38.30 7.80 -10.57
CA THR A 87 -37.98 8.24 -9.20
C THR A 87 -37.15 7.23 -8.40
N PHE A 88 -37.32 5.92 -8.65
CA PHE A 88 -36.45 4.91 -8.05
C PHE A 88 -35.01 5.09 -8.51
N TRP A 89 -34.82 5.32 -9.82
CA TRP A 89 -33.50 5.51 -10.42
C TRP A 89 -32.82 6.79 -9.96
N LEU A 90 -33.56 7.89 -9.75
CA LEU A 90 -33.00 9.13 -9.17
C LEU A 90 -32.46 8.92 -7.75
N ILE A 91 -33.17 8.16 -6.91
CA ILE A 91 -32.69 7.82 -5.56
C ILE A 91 -31.48 6.89 -5.64
N ALA A 92 -31.52 5.92 -6.55
CA ALA A 92 -30.41 4.98 -6.76
C ALA A 92 -29.16 5.69 -7.28
N GLU A 93 -29.29 6.66 -8.18
CA GLU A 93 -28.18 7.47 -8.71
C GLU A 93 -27.47 8.24 -7.60
N ARG A 94 -28.20 8.96 -6.76
CA ARG A 94 -27.62 9.66 -5.60
C ARG A 94 -26.90 8.69 -4.64
N ARG A 95 -27.44 7.48 -4.44
CA ARG A 95 -26.78 6.46 -3.62
C ARG A 95 -25.58 5.83 -4.31
N ALA A 96 -25.58 5.76 -5.64
CA ALA A 96 -24.45 5.31 -6.44
C ALA A 96 -23.27 6.26 -6.30
N ASP A 97 -23.50 7.57 -6.22
CA ASP A 97 -22.44 8.56 -5.92
C ASP A 97 -21.75 8.24 -4.59
N ALA A 98 -22.51 7.92 -3.54
CA ALA A 98 -21.94 7.50 -2.26
C ALA A 98 -21.10 6.22 -2.38
N VAL A 99 -21.54 5.25 -3.20
CA VAL A 99 -20.76 4.02 -3.49
C VAL A 99 -19.46 4.33 -4.21
N ILE A 100 -19.49 5.21 -5.22
CA ILE A 100 -18.30 5.65 -5.95
C ILE A 100 -17.31 6.34 -4.99
N ALA A 101 -17.80 7.25 -4.15
CA ALA A 101 -16.97 7.89 -3.14
C ALA A 101 -16.33 6.88 -2.17
N MET A 102 -17.09 5.89 -1.69
CA MET A 102 -16.56 4.81 -0.85
C MET A 102 -15.47 3.99 -1.55
N LEU A 103 -15.65 3.67 -2.84
CA LEU A 103 -14.65 2.94 -3.63
C LEU A 103 -13.36 3.76 -3.77
N ILE A 104 -13.46 5.05 -4.07
CA ILE A 104 -12.30 5.94 -4.19
C ILE A 104 -11.54 5.99 -2.87
N VAL A 105 -12.23 6.26 -1.76
CA VAL A 105 -11.62 6.32 -0.43
C VAL A 105 -10.99 4.99 -0.03
N ALA A 106 -11.64 3.86 -0.33
CA ALA A 106 -11.09 2.53 -0.05
C ALA A 106 -9.80 2.28 -0.82
N VAL A 107 -9.73 2.67 -2.09
CA VAL A 107 -8.51 2.55 -2.91
C VAL A 107 -7.40 3.45 -2.35
N CYS A 108 -7.70 4.73 -2.09
CA CYS A 108 -6.74 5.66 -1.48
C CYS A 108 -6.16 5.08 -0.19
N GLN A 109 -7.02 4.71 0.75
CA GLN A 109 -6.61 4.24 2.06
C GLN A 109 -5.80 2.95 1.98
N ALA A 110 -6.21 1.99 1.15
CA ALA A 110 -5.51 0.72 0.99
C ALA A 110 -4.12 0.92 0.37
N VAL A 111 -4.03 1.66 -0.74
CA VAL A 111 -2.79 1.88 -1.47
C VAL A 111 -1.82 2.74 -0.65
N ALA A 112 -2.30 3.82 -0.05
CA ALA A 112 -1.51 4.69 0.82
C ALA A 112 -0.94 3.91 2.02
N THR A 113 -1.77 3.08 2.67
CA THR A 113 -1.33 2.28 3.82
C THR A 113 -0.26 1.28 3.44
N VAL A 114 -0.45 0.49 2.37
CA VAL A 114 0.55 -0.50 1.95
C VAL A 114 1.86 0.17 1.52
N ALA A 115 1.79 1.25 0.74
CA ALA A 115 2.97 2.00 0.33
C ALA A 115 3.72 2.58 1.54
N PHE A 116 2.98 3.13 2.50
CA PHE A 116 3.53 3.70 3.72
C PHE A 116 4.21 2.64 4.60
N GLN A 117 3.55 1.51 4.84
CA GLN A 117 4.11 0.40 5.61
C GLN A 117 5.36 -0.17 4.95
N THR A 118 5.39 -0.18 3.60
CA THR A 118 6.54 -0.64 2.82
C THR A 118 7.73 0.29 2.99
N VAL A 119 7.51 1.61 2.87
CA VAL A 119 8.57 2.59 3.06
C VAL A 119 9.05 2.56 4.50
N THR A 120 8.15 2.64 5.47
CA THR A 120 8.48 2.68 6.90
C THR A 120 9.02 1.37 7.48
N ASN A 121 8.95 0.28 6.71
CA ASN A 121 9.22 -1.08 7.18
C ASN A 121 8.48 -1.40 8.50
N ASN A 122 7.24 -0.89 8.62
CA ASN A 122 6.43 -1.06 9.81
C ASN A 122 4.99 -1.37 9.40
N ARG A 123 4.51 -2.57 9.75
CA ARG A 123 3.20 -3.08 9.35
C ARG A 123 2.04 -2.61 10.24
N ILE A 124 2.32 -1.87 11.31
CA ILE A 124 1.33 -1.44 12.30
C ILE A 124 0.90 0.02 12.05
N ILE A 125 1.76 0.81 11.42
CA ILE A 125 1.56 2.26 11.31
C ILE A 125 0.77 2.60 10.04
N THR A 126 -0.14 3.55 10.16
CA THR A 126 -0.90 4.16 9.07
C THR A 126 -0.39 5.59 8.80
N PRO A 127 -0.59 6.11 7.57
CA PRO A 127 -0.24 7.49 7.25
C PRO A 127 -0.81 8.51 8.25
N SER A 128 -2.08 8.35 8.68
CA SER A 128 -2.74 9.27 9.63
C SER A 128 -1.93 9.53 10.91
N ILE A 129 -1.23 8.51 11.44
CA ILE A 129 -0.41 8.64 12.66
C ILE A 129 0.79 9.58 12.46
N MET A 130 1.28 9.72 11.23
CA MET A 130 2.41 10.60 10.90
C MET A 130 2.01 12.09 10.89
N GLY A 131 0.71 12.41 11.00
CA GLY A 131 0.21 13.79 11.10
C GLY A 131 -0.43 14.33 9.81
N PHE A 132 -0.65 13.49 8.80
CA PHE A 132 -1.38 13.89 7.58
C PHE A 132 -2.81 14.38 7.88
N GLU A 133 -3.53 13.66 8.74
CA GLU A 133 -4.88 14.00 9.17
C GLU A 133 -4.90 15.27 10.04
N SER A 134 -3.90 15.41 10.92
CA SER A 134 -3.70 16.64 11.70
C SER A 134 -3.43 17.85 10.79
N LEU A 135 -2.67 17.67 9.71
CA LEU A 135 -2.39 18.73 8.74
C LEU A 135 -3.66 19.14 7.99
N TYR A 136 -4.46 18.17 7.52
CA TYR A 136 -5.77 18.42 6.91
C TYR A 136 -6.67 19.25 7.85
N THR A 137 -6.76 18.81 9.11
CA THR A 137 -7.56 19.47 10.16
C THR A 137 -7.05 20.88 10.44
N ALA A 138 -5.73 21.07 10.57
CA ALA A 138 -5.13 22.37 10.84
C ALA A 138 -5.33 23.35 9.69
N ILE A 139 -5.18 22.92 8.44
CA ILE A 139 -5.40 23.76 7.26
C ILE A 139 -6.86 24.21 7.18
N HIS A 140 -7.82 23.28 7.33
CA HIS A 140 -9.24 23.60 7.26
C HIS A 140 -9.69 24.48 8.42
N THR A 141 -9.25 24.15 9.63
CA THR A 141 -9.53 24.95 10.83
C THR A 141 -8.95 26.36 10.67
N SER A 142 -7.72 26.49 10.17
CA SER A 142 -7.08 27.79 9.94
C SER A 142 -7.79 28.61 8.88
N THR A 143 -8.21 27.97 7.79
CA THR A 143 -8.96 28.66 6.74
C THR A 143 -10.27 29.24 7.28
N ILE A 144 -11.02 28.48 8.06
CA ILE A 144 -12.29 28.96 8.64
C ILE A 144 -12.03 30.02 9.73
N TYR A 145 -11.02 29.81 10.59
CA TYR A 145 -10.68 30.76 11.66
C TYR A 145 -10.25 32.14 11.15
N PHE A 146 -9.39 32.21 10.12
CA PHE A 146 -8.89 33.49 9.60
C PHE A 146 -9.84 34.16 8.61
N PHE A 147 -10.58 33.39 7.81
CA PHE A 147 -11.43 33.93 6.73
C PHE A 147 -12.94 33.91 7.05
N GLY A 148 -13.34 33.34 8.19
CA GLY A 148 -14.73 33.32 8.69
C GLY A 148 -15.75 32.79 7.68
N ALA A 149 -16.94 33.41 7.66
CA ALA A 149 -18.04 33.09 6.75
C ALA A 149 -17.68 33.19 5.25
N ALA A 150 -16.73 34.04 4.87
CA ALA A 150 -16.24 34.12 3.48
C ALA A 150 -15.42 32.88 3.09
N GLY A 151 -14.63 32.34 4.02
CA GLY A 151 -14.01 31.02 3.89
C GLY A 151 -15.04 29.90 3.74
N LEU A 152 -16.20 30.04 4.39
CA LEU A 152 -17.30 29.08 4.33
C LEU A 152 -17.98 29.00 2.95
N ILE A 153 -18.26 30.17 2.35
CA ILE A 153 -18.94 30.32 1.04
C ILE A 153 -17.97 30.01 -0.10
N GLY A 154 -16.70 30.44 0.00
CA GLY A 154 -15.66 30.14 -0.98
C GLY A 154 -15.29 28.64 -1.01
N ALA A 155 -15.31 27.96 0.13
CA ALA A 155 -14.80 26.59 0.24
C ALA A 155 -15.72 25.47 -0.30
N ARG A 156 -16.79 25.80 -1.04
CA ARG A 156 -17.50 24.83 -1.90
C ARG A 156 -17.10 24.94 -3.37
N THR A 157 -16.28 25.92 -3.74
CA THR A 157 -15.79 26.04 -5.11
C THR A 157 -14.70 25.01 -5.38
N LEU A 158 -14.71 24.49 -6.60
CA LEU A 158 -13.67 23.59 -7.11
C LEU A 158 -12.29 24.25 -7.06
N GLU A 159 -12.21 25.57 -7.24
CA GLU A 159 -10.98 26.37 -7.10
C GLU A 159 -10.40 26.29 -5.68
N THR A 160 -11.24 26.48 -4.66
CA THR A 160 -10.77 26.41 -3.26
C THR A 160 -10.35 25.00 -2.89
N PHE A 161 -11.03 23.98 -3.41
CA PHE A 161 -10.60 22.58 -3.26
C PHE A 161 -9.21 22.34 -3.85
N LEU A 162 -8.93 22.83 -5.06
CA LEU A 162 -7.62 22.70 -5.69
C LEU A 162 -6.51 23.44 -4.91
N VAL A 163 -6.80 24.64 -4.43
CA VAL A 163 -5.87 25.42 -3.60
C VAL A 163 -5.57 24.68 -2.30
N GLN A 164 -6.58 24.15 -1.61
CA GLN A 164 -6.41 23.40 -0.38
C GLN A 164 -5.63 22.10 -0.60
N LEU A 165 -5.90 21.39 -1.69
CA LEU A 165 -5.18 20.18 -2.08
C LEU A 165 -3.70 20.49 -2.36
N ALA A 166 -3.43 21.53 -3.16
CA ALA A 166 -2.07 21.97 -3.46
C ALA A 166 -1.32 22.43 -2.19
N LEU A 167 -2.01 23.16 -1.30
CA LEU A 167 -1.44 23.59 -0.02
C LEU A 167 -1.11 22.39 0.88
N MET A 168 -1.98 21.38 0.95
CA MET A 168 -1.77 20.17 1.73
C MET A 168 -0.56 19.36 1.21
N ILE A 169 -0.50 19.14 -0.11
CA ILE A 169 0.63 18.46 -0.75
C ILE A 169 1.92 19.27 -0.59
N GLY A 170 1.86 20.60 -0.69
CA GLY A 170 3.00 21.49 -0.52
C GLY A 170 3.55 21.48 0.90
N LEU A 171 2.68 21.59 1.90
CA LEU A 171 3.08 21.51 3.32
C LEU A 171 3.62 20.13 3.68
N SER A 172 3.00 19.04 3.18
CA SER A 172 3.52 17.69 3.41
C SER A 172 4.91 17.53 2.80
N LEU A 173 5.11 18.01 1.56
CA LEU A 173 6.41 18.03 0.90
C LEU A 173 7.47 18.76 1.72
N VAL A 174 7.16 19.96 2.22
CA VAL A 174 8.10 20.76 3.03
C VAL A 174 8.44 20.02 4.32
N LEU A 175 7.42 19.55 5.06
CA LEU A 175 7.59 18.83 6.32
C LEU A 175 8.45 17.57 6.14
N TYR A 176 8.11 16.72 5.18
CA TYR A 176 8.82 15.46 4.97
C TYR A 176 10.18 15.63 4.31
N SER A 177 10.34 16.57 3.39
CA SER A 177 11.65 16.85 2.80
C SER A 177 12.63 17.40 3.84
N TRP A 178 12.15 18.28 4.73
CA TRP A 178 12.92 18.78 5.86
C TRP A 178 13.31 17.63 6.81
N LEU A 179 12.33 16.79 7.17
CA LEU A 179 12.52 15.65 8.07
C LEU A 179 13.48 14.58 7.51
N LEU A 180 13.41 14.30 6.20
CA LEU A 180 14.23 13.31 5.50
C LEU A 180 15.63 13.84 5.14
N THR A 181 15.88 15.14 5.27
CA THR A 181 17.19 15.75 4.96
C THR A 181 18.16 15.74 6.14
N GLY A 182 17.72 15.29 7.32
CA GLY A 182 18.60 15.06 8.47
C GLY A 182 19.70 14.01 8.22
N ARG A 183 20.94 14.34 8.64
CA ARG A 183 22.19 13.59 8.35
C ARG A 183 22.21 12.14 8.87
N HIS A 184 21.35 11.78 9.82
CA HIS A 184 21.16 10.43 10.36
C HIS A 184 19.68 10.07 10.48
N SER A 185 18.91 10.29 9.42
CA SER A 185 17.47 10.07 9.47
C SER A 185 17.13 8.58 9.68
N ASN A 186 16.87 8.21 10.93
CA ASN A 186 16.30 6.93 11.32
C ASN A 186 14.78 7.03 11.10
N MET A 187 14.20 6.05 10.39
CA MET A 187 12.78 6.04 10.08
C MET A 187 11.90 6.16 11.33
N HIS A 188 12.33 5.54 12.42
CA HIS A 188 11.63 5.61 13.71
C HIS A 188 11.65 7.01 14.32
N ALA A 189 12.76 7.74 14.19
CA ALA A 189 12.84 9.12 14.67
C ALA A 189 11.92 10.03 13.86
N MET A 190 11.83 9.82 12.54
CA MET A 190 10.89 10.57 11.69
C MET A 190 9.44 10.32 12.06
N LEU A 191 9.08 9.07 12.33
CA LEU A 191 7.74 8.72 12.80
C LEU A 191 7.41 9.42 14.12
N LEU A 192 8.36 9.45 15.06
CA LEU A 192 8.17 10.14 16.34
C LEU A 192 8.00 11.65 16.16
N VAL A 193 8.79 12.28 15.28
CA VAL A 193 8.62 13.70 14.94
C VAL A 193 7.25 13.97 14.30
N GLY A 194 6.79 13.10 13.39
CA GLY A 194 5.46 13.19 12.80
C GLY A 194 4.35 13.16 13.85
N ILE A 195 4.44 12.25 14.83
CA ILE A 195 3.49 12.17 15.95
C ILE A 195 3.52 13.46 16.79
N VAL A 196 4.70 13.98 17.12
CA VAL A 196 4.84 15.21 17.92
C VAL A 196 4.28 16.42 17.18
N ILE A 197 4.62 16.59 15.90
CA ILE A 197 4.10 17.67 15.06
C ILE A 197 2.59 17.53 14.87
N GLY A 198 2.10 16.31 14.60
CA GLY A 198 0.69 16.00 14.44
C GLY A 198 -0.12 16.30 15.71
N GLY A 199 0.41 15.97 16.88
CA GLY A 199 -0.19 16.33 18.18
C GLY A 199 -0.17 17.84 18.43
N GLY A 200 0.92 18.52 18.07
CA GLY A 200 1.01 19.98 18.13
C GLY A 200 -0.02 20.68 17.24
N LEU A 201 -0.10 20.28 15.96
CA LEU A 201 -1.12 20.77 15.01
C LEU A 201 -2.53 20.47 15.49
N GLY A 202 -2.78 19.29 16.06
CA GLY A 202 -4.07 18.94 16.66
C GLY A 202 -4.45 19.85 17.83
N SER A 203 -3.49 20.18 18.69
CA SER A 203 -3.69 21.08 19.83
C SER A 203 -4.01 22.52 19.38
N VAL A 204 -3.27 23.02 18.39
CA VAL A 204 -3.52 24.34 17.77
C VAL A 204 -4.90 24.35 17.10
N SER A 205 -5.24 23.32 16.35
CA SER A 205 -6.55 23.19 15.70
C SER A 205 -7.68 23.19 16.73
N THR A 206 -7.53 22.44 17.82
CA THR A 206 -8.52 22.39 18.90
C THR A 206 -8.68 23.75 19.58
N PHE A 207 -7.58 24.47 19.81
CA PHE A 207 -7.63 25.83 20.35
C PHE A 207 -8.41 26.77 19.43
N MET A 208 -8.10 26.76 18.13
CA MET A 208 -8.79 27.59 17.13
C MET A 208 -10.28 27.22 17.04
N GLN A 209 -10.62 25.93 17.05
CA GLN A 209 -11.99 25.43 17.05
C GLN A 209 -12.82 25.95 18.22
N ARG A 210 -12.22 26.06 19.42
CA ARG A 210 -12.90 26.60 20.61
C ARG A 210 -13.14 28.10 20.55
N MET A 211 -12.42 28.82 19.69
CA MET A 211 -12.60 30.26 19.46
C MET A 211 -13.59 30.57 18.33
N LEU A 212 -14.00 29.57 17.55
CA LEU A 212 -14.98 29.75 16.48
C LEU A 212 -16.38 30.03 17.05
N THR A 213 -17.20 30.73 16.26
CA THR A 213 -18.63 30.83 16.56
C THR A 213 -19.30 29.45 16.45
N PRO A 214 -20.42 29.19 17.15
CA PRO A 214 -21.12 27.90 17.08
C PRO A 214 -21.45 27.47 15.64
N SER A 215 -21.89 28.41 14.80
CA SER A 215 -22.20 28.16 13.40
C SER A 215 -20.98 27.77 12.55
N GLU A 216 -19.82 28.39 12.80
CA GLU A 216 -18.58 28.06 12.08
C GLU A 216 -18.03 26.70 12.54
N PHE A 217 -18.13 26.44 13.84
CA PHE A 217 -17.74 25.17 14.43
C PHE A 217 -18.57 23.99 13.90
N ASP A 218 -19.90 24.13 13.81
CA ASP A 218 -20.78 23.09 13.28
C ASP A 218 -20.43 22.73 11.83
N VAL A 219 -20.17 23.74 11.00
CA VAL A 219 -19.82 23.52 9.59
C VAL A 219 -18.42 22.93 9.43
N LEU A 220 -17.45 23.39 10.21
CA LEU A 220 -16.12 22.79 10.25
C LEU A 220 -16.22 21.31 10.66
N THR A 221 -16.98 21.01 11.71
CA THR A 221 -17.19 19.66 12.22
C THR A 221 -17.83 18.77 11.15
N ALA A 222 -18.88 19.24 10.49
CA ALA A 222 -19.53 18.51 9.40
C ALA A 222 -18.57 18.21 8.23
N ARG A 223 -17.56 19.06 7.99
CA ARG A 223 -16.53 18.81 6.97
C ARG A 223 -15.47 17.80 7.45
N LEU A 224 -14.97 17.96 8.68
CA LEU A 224 -13.90 17.11 9.23
C LEU A 224 -14.34 15.65 9.40
N PHE A 225 -15.61 15.40 9.73
CA PHE A 225 -16.12 14.03 9.89
C PHE A 225 -16.26 13.28 8.55
N GLY A 226 -16.36 13.98 7.43
CA GLY A 226 -16.60 13.39 6.11
C GLY A 226 -17.95 12.68 6.01
N SER A 227 -18.67 12.84 4.90
CA SER A 227 -19.94 12.13 4.69
C SER A 227 -20.02 11.63 3.27
N VAL A 228 -20.01 10.31 3.11
CA VAL A 228 -20.23 9.64 1.82
C VAL A 228 -21.62 9.93 1.26
N ASN A 229 -22.61 10.20 2.13
CA ASN A 229 -23.98 10.55 1.76
C ASN A 229 -24.11 11.97 1.19
N ASN A 230 -23.10 12.80 1.41
CA ASN A 230 -22.99 14.17 0.90
C ASN A 230 -21.85 14.31 -0.10
N ALA A 231 -21.39 13.19 -0.69
CA ALA A 231 -20.40 13.24 -1.75
C ALA A 231 -20.97 14.00 -2.96
N ASP A 232 -20.20 14.95 -3.47
CA ASP A 232 -20.60 15.78 -4.61
C ASP A 232 -19.87 15.29 -5.88
N PRO A 233 -20.60 14.79 -6.89
CA PRO A 233 -20.02 14.31 -8.13
C PRO A 233 -19.19 15.35 -8.89
N ALA A 234 -19.39 16.64 -8.62
CA ALA A 234 -18.62 17.72 -9.25
C ALA A 234 -17.11 17.61 -8.99
N TYR A 235 -16.68 16.95 -7.91
CA TYR A 235 -15.26 16.74 -7.60
C TYR A 235 -14.67 15.48 -8.25
N TYR A 236 -15.48 14.52 -8.69
CA TYR A 236 -15.00 13.23 -9.24
C TYR A 236 -14.13 13.38 -10.50
N PRO A 237 -14.42 14.27 -11.45
CA PRO A 237 -13.57 14.46 -12.63
C PRO A 237 -12.13 14.85 -12.31
N ILE A 238 -11.86 15.39 -11.12
CA ILE A 238 -10.52 15.74 -10.66
C ILE A 238 -9.96 14.66 -9.74
N ALA A 239 -10.76 14.20 -8.78
CA ALA A 239 -10.33 13.21 -7.80
C ALA A 239 -9.97 11.86 -8.45
N VAL A 240 -10.81 11.36 -9.38
CA VAL A 240 -10.60 10.04 -9.99
C VAL A 240 -9.29 9.97 -10.79
N PRO A 241 -8.98 10.90 -11.72
CA PRO A 241 -7.70 10.88 -12.42
C PRO A 241 -6.50 10.99 -11.48
N LEU A 242 -6.58 11.82 -10.45
CA LEU A 242 -5.50 12.03 -9.49
C LEU A 242 -5.21 10.75 -8.68
N VAL A 243 -6.25 10.07 -8.21
CA VAL A 243 -6.13 8.77 -7.52
C VAL A 243 -5.59 7.69 -8.45
N LEU A 244 -6.08 7.63 -9.69
CA LEU A 244 -5.61 6.67 -10.68
C LEU A 244 -4.13 6.88 -11.02
N VAL A 245 -3.70 8.14 -11.24
CA VAL A 245 -2.31 8.48 -11.53
C VAL A 245 -1.42 8.13 -10.33
N ALA A 246 -1.79 8.52 -9.11
CA ALA A 246 -1.01 8.23 -7.92
C ALA A 246 -0.88 6.71 -7.68
N THR A 247 -1.99 5.98 -7.81
CA THR A 247 -2.01 4.51 -7.70
C THR A 247 -1.18 3.85 -8.79
N ALA A 248 -1.30 4.29 -10.04
CA ALA A 248 -0.51 3.76 -11.15
C ALA A 248 0.99 4.01 -10.95
N LEU A 249 1.38 5.19 -10.50
CA LEU A 249 2.79 5.51 -10.22
C LEU A 249 3.34 4.65 -9.07
N LEU A 250 2.57 4.43 -8.01
CA LEU A 250 2.96 3.52 -6.93
C LEU A 250 3.09 2.08 -7.43
N TYR A 251 2.16 1.63 -8.26
CA TYR A 251 2.17 0.29 -8.83
C TYR A 251 3.36 0.08 -9.78
N LEU A 252 3.67 1.04 -10.64
CA LEU A 252 4.84 1.01 -11.53
C LEU A 252 6.15 0.99 -10.72
N ASN A 253 6.17 1.64 -9.56
CA ASN A 253 7.31 1.64 -8.64
C ASN A 253 7.34 0.43 -7.69
N SER A 254 6.36 -0.48 -7.73
CA SER A 254 6.23 -1.62 -6.81
C SER A 254 7.51 -2.46 -6.68
N ARG A 255 8.24 -2.69 -7.78
CA ARG A 255 9.51 -3.42 -7.76
C ARG A 255 10.56 -2.72 -6.92
N LYS A 256 10.64 -1.39 -7.00
CA LYS A 256 11.58 -0.59 -6.20
C LYS A 256 11.12 -0.53 -4.74
N LEU A 257 9.80 -0.43 -4.49
CA LEU A 257 9.23 -0.52 -3.15
C LEU A 257 9.55 -1.87 -2.48
N ASN A 258 9.50 -2.98 -3.21
CA ASN A 258 9.90 -4.28 -2.69
C ASN A 258 11.35 -4.30 -2.21
N VAL A 259 12.26 -3.61 -2.93
CA VAL A 259 13.67 -3.50 -2.50
C VAL A 259 13.81 -2.58 -1.28
N ILE A 260 13.06 -1.47 -1.22
CA ILE A 260 12.98 -0.63 -0.02
C ILE A 260 12.53 -1.43 1.21
N ALA A 261 11.59 -2.36 1.03
CA ALA A 261 11.07 -3.19 2.12
C ALA A 261 12.15 -4.05 2.80
N LEU A 262 13.27 -4.33 2.13
CA LEU A 262 14.40 -5.05 2.73
C LEU A 262 15.19 -4.19 3.73
N GLY A 263 14.96 -2.88 3.74
CA GLY A 263 15.64 -1.93 4.60
C GLY A 263 16.60 -1.00 3.85
N ARG A 264 17.00 0.07 4.54
CA ARG A 264 17.80 1.17 3.97
C ARG A 264 19.15 0.69 3.44
N ASP A 265 19.87 -0.11 4.21
CA ASP A 265 21.24 -0.53 3.87
C ASP A 265 21.25 -1.44 2.64
N THR A 266 20.34 -2.42 2.62
CA THR A 266 20.18 -3.31 1.46
C THR A 266 19.76 -2.55 0.21
N ALA A 267 18.76 -1.67 0.31
CA ALA A 267 18.32 -0.89 -0.85
C ALA A 267 19.42 0.03 -1.41
N THR A 268 20.21 0.65 -0.52
CA THR A 268 21.33 1.53 -0.91
C THR A 268 22.46 0.73 -1.57
N ASN A 269 22.79 -0.45 -1.05
CA ASN A 269 23.80 -1.34 -1.64
C ASN A 269 23.40 -1.89 -3.01
N LEU A 270 22.10 -2.03 -3.28
CA LEU A 270 21.57 -2.39 -4.60
C LEU A 270 21.51 -1.21 -5.59
N GLY A 271 22.04 -0.04 -5.21
CA GLY A 271 22.13 1.16 -6.07
C GLY A 271 20.86 2.00 -6.11
N LEU A 272 19.87 1.75 -5.24
CA LEU A 272 18.67 2.59 -5.17
C LEU A 272 18.89 3.80 -4.26
N ASN A 273 18.43 4.96 -4.71
CA ASN A 273 18.38 6.15 -3.87
C ASN A 273 17.19 6.08 -2.90
N TYR A 274 17.44 5.51 -1.71
CA TYR A 274 16.43 5.33 -0.67
C TYR A 274 15.69 6.62 -0.31
N LYS A 275 16.42 7.75 -0.20
CA LYS A 275 15.84 9.04 0.20
C LYS A 275 14.84 9.56 -0.83
N VAL A 276 15.25 9.62 -2.09
CA VAL A 276 14.40 10.15 -3.17
C VAL A 276 13.15 9.30 -3.35
N LEU A 277 13.30 7.97 -3.33
CA LEU A 277 12.18 7.07 -3.50
C LEU A 277 11.22 7.08 -2.29
N SER A 278 11.74 7.21 -1.07
CA SER A 278 10.90 7.38 0.13
C SER A 278 10.12 8.69 0.10
N ILE A 279 10.77 9.82 -0.24
CA ILE A 279 10.08 11.11 -0.39
C ILE A 279 9.02 11.03 -1.47
N SER A 280 9.36 10.53 -2.66
CA SER A 280 8.40 10.39 -3.77
C SER A 280 7.20 9.52 -3.38
N THR A 281 7.41 8.45 -2.63
CA THR A 281 6.32 7.59 -2.16
C THR A 281 5.44 8.31 -1.13
N LEU A 282 6.01 9.04 -0.18
CA LEU A 282 5.27 9.85 0.80
C LEU A 282 4.46 10.97 0.15
N VAL A 283 4.95 11.53 -0.95
CA VAL A 283 4.21 12.53 -1.75
C VAL A 283 3.00 11.88 -2.42
N LEU A 284 3.18 10.72 -3.06
CA LEU A 284 2.06 9.99 -3.65
C LEU A 284 1.03 9.56 -2.58
N ILE A 285 1.49 9.23 -1.37
CA ILE A 285 0.62 9.00 -0.20
C ILE A 285 -0.11 10.26 0.24
N SER A 286 0.49 11.45 0.12
CA SER A 286 -0.16 12.72 0.45
C SER A 286 -1.28 13.10 -0.53
N VAL A 287 -1.14 12.60 -1.77
CA VAL A 287 -2.07 12.86 -2.88
C VAL A 287 -3.28 11.94 -2.78
N LEU A 288 -3.10 10.70 -2.28
CA LEU A 288 -4.16 9.73 -2.02
C LEU A 288 -4.95 10.06 -0.75
#